data_AF-A0A561R198-F1
#
_entry.id   AF-A0A561R198-F1
#
_cell.length_a   1.000
_cell.length_b   1.000
_cell.length_c   1.000
_cell.angle_alpha   90.00
_cell.angle_beta   90.00
_cell.angle_gamma   90.00
#
_symmetry.space_group_name_H-M   'P 1'
#
loop_
_entity.id
_entity.type
_entity.pdbx_description
1 polymer ?
#
loop_
_entity_poly.entity_id
_entity_poly.type
_entity_poly.pdbx_seq_one_letter_code
_entity_poly.pdbx_strand_id
1 'polypeptide(L)'
;MMTSPPHPGELLREDVLVPLGLSVTDAAGRLGMSRVALSRVLNGRAGISPDLAVRLERAGVSTARAWLSMQANYDLSQALKREQPDVQLLDDKAA
;
A
#
# COMPACT_ATOMS: atom_id res chain seq x y z
N MET A 1 12.12 7.94 17.34
CA MET A 1 11.06 8.70 16.64
C MET A 1 10.21 7.70 15.89
N MET A 2 8.90 7.61 16.17
CA MET A 2 8.00 6.74 15.41
C MET A 2 7.64 7.44 14.10
N THR A 3 8.55 7.37 13.13
CA THR A 3 8.29 7.78 11.76
C THR A 3 7.16 6.91 11.23
N SER A 4 5.99 7.49 10.99
CA SER A 4 4.90 6.75 10.37
C SER A 4 5.34 6.39 8.95
N PRO A 5 5.33 5.11 8.54
CA PRO A 5 5.66 4.76 7.17
C PRO A 5 4.72 5.53 6.22
N PRO A 6 5.25 6.08 5.11
CA PRO A 6 4.42 6.73 4.11
C PRO A 6 3.48 5.71 3.45
N HIS A 7 2.36 6.18 2.90
CA HIS A 7 1.42 5.29 2.22
C HIS A 7 2.10 4.71 0.96
N PRO A 8 2.09 3.39 0.73
CA PRO A 8 2.82 2.78 -0.41
C PRO A 8 2.36 3.32 -1.77
N GLY A 9 1.09 3.69 -1.89
CA GLY A 9 0.57 4.36 -3.08
C GLY A 9 1.18 5.75 -3.34
N GLU A 10 1.55 6.50 -2.31
CA GLU A 10 2.26 7.77 -2.48
C GLU A 10 3.70 7.52 -2.95
N LEU A 11 4.38 6.51 -2.39
CA LEU A 11 5.70 6.07 -2.88
C LEU A 11 5.63 5.61 -4.34
N LEU A 12 4.59 4.85 -4.73
CA LEU A 12 4.38 4.47 -6.13
C LEU A 12 4.24 5.70 -7.04
N ARG A 13 3.65 6.79 -6.56
CA ARG A 13 3.56 8.04 -7.33
C ARG A 13 4.93 8.70 -7.46
N GLU A 14 5.57 8.98 -6.35
CA GLU A 14 6.79 9.81 -6.28
C GLU A 14 8.04 9.08 -6.79
N ASP A 15 8.16 7.79 -6.51
CA ASP A 15 9.40 7.04 -6.77
C ASP A 15 9.33 6.21 -8.07
N VAL A 16 8.14 6.05 -8.65
CA VAL A 16 7.94 5.24 -9.86
C VAL A 16 7.30 6.04 -10.99
N LEU A 17 6.09 6.57 -10.80
CA LEU A 17 5.37 7.21 -11.91
C LEU A 17 5.99 8.54 -12.32
N VAL A 18 6.34 9.40 -11.36
CA VAL A 18 6.96 10.71 -11.62
C VAL A 18 8.33 10.55 -12.32
N PRO A 19 9.26 9.70 -11.85
CA PRO A 19 10.55 9.52 -12.51
C PRO A 19 10.44 8.87 -13.90
N LEU A 20 9.43 8.03 -14.13
CA LEU A 20 9.16 7.45 -15.44
C LEU A 20 8.37 8.39 -16.38
N GLY A 21 7.97 9.57 -15.92
CA GLY A 21 7.18 10.53 -16.69
C GLY A 21 5.80 10.00 -17.10
N LEU A 22 5.24 9.05 -16.33
CA LEU A 22 3.98 8.41 -16.67
C LEU A 22 2.79 9.19 -16.12
N SER A 23 1.82 9.47 -16.98
CA SER A 23 0.52 9.95 -16.52
C SER A 23 -0.23 8.85 -15.77
N VAL A 24 -1.15 9.23 -14.87
CA VAL A 24 -2.02 8.27 -14.18
C VAL A 24 -2.85 7.44 -15.17
N THR A 25 -3.23 8.04 -16.31
CA THR A 25 -3.99 7.34 -17.36
C THR A 25 -3.14 6.26 -18.01
N ASP A 26 -1.89 6.58 -18.40
CA ASP A 26 -0.99 5.63 -19.05
C ASP A 26 -0.60 4.50 -18.10
N ALA A 27 -0.26 4.83 -16.86
CA ALA A 27 0.07 3.84 -15.84
C ALA A 27 -1.12 2.90 -15.56
N ALA A 28 -2.35 3.43 -15.45
CA ALA A 28 -3.54 2.62 -15.24
C ALA A 28 -3.79 1.67 -16.41
N GLY A 29 -3.61 2.14 -17.65
CA GLY A 29 -3.70 1.32 -18.86
C GLY A 29 -2.69 0.17 -18.84
N ARG A 30 -1.42 0.46 -18.54
CA ARG A 30 -0.35 -0.56 -18.44
C ARG A 30 -0.59 -1.58 -17.32
N LEU A 31 -1.16 -1.13 -16.20
CA LEU A 31 -1.50 -2.00 -15.06
C LEU A 31 -2.87 -2.68 -15.21
N GLY A 32 -3.58 -2.47 -16.32
CA GLY A 32 -4.88 -3.10 -16.60
C GLY A 32 -5.97 -2.74 -15.59
N MET A 33 -5.96 -1.52 -15.04
CA MET A 33 -6.96 -1.06 -14.07
C MET A 33 -7.55 0.30 -14.46
N SER A 34 -8.67 0.68 -13.85
CA SER A 34 -9.26 1.98 -14.14
C SER A 34 -8.38 3.12 -13.60
N ARG A 35 -8.32 4.23 -14.33
CA ARG A 35 -7.64 5.46 -13.90
C ARG A 35 -8.09 5.92 -12.52
N VAL A 36 -9.40 5.81 -12.23
CA VAL A 36 -9.98 6.19 -10.94
C VAL A 36 -9.46 5.30 -9.82
N ALA A 37 -9.41 3.98 -10.02
CA ALA A 37 -8.89 3.05 -9.03
C ALA A 37 -7.40 3.31 -8.74
N LEU A 38 -6.57 3.47 -9.78
CA LEU A 38 -5.16 3.82 -9.60
C LEU A 38 -5.01 5.18 -8.88
N SER A 39 -5.78 6.19 -9.28
CA SER A 39 -5.74 7.51 -8.65
C SER A 39 -6.04 7.46 -7.15
N ARG A 40 -6.99 6.62 -6.71
CA ARG A 40 -7.27 6.44 -5.27
C ARG A 40 -6.07 5.84 -4.54
N VAL A 41 -5.38 4.87 -5.14
CA VAL A 41 -4.16 4.30 -4.57
C VAL A 41 -3.05 5.35 -4.46
N LEU A 42 -2.78 6.06 -5.56
CA LEU A 42 -1.70 7.06 -5.63
C LEU A 42 -1.88 8.26 -4.68
N ASN A 43 -3.11 8.51 -4.21
CA ASN A 43 -3.43 9.58 -3.27
C ASN A 43 -3.72 9.06 -1.86
N GLY A 44 -3.30 7.84 -1.53
CA GLY A 44 -3.45 7.27 -0.18
C GLY A 44 -4.89 6.98 0.25
N ARG A 45 -5.84 6.97 -0.69
CA ARG A 45 -7.28 6.73 -0.43
C ARG A 45 -7.68 5.26 -0.61
N ALA A 46 -6.76 4.42 -1.05
CA ALA A 46 -6.90 2.98 -1.17
C ALA A 46 -5.52 2.32 -1.05
N GLY A 47 -5.45 1.15 -0.41
CA GLY A 47 -4.21 0.39 -0.31
C GLY A 47 -3.82 -0.31 -1.62
N ILE A 48 -2.57 -0.74 -1.71
CA ILE A 48 -2.12 -1.66 -2.76
C ILE A 48 -2.67 -3.05 -2.47
N SER A 49 -3.57 -3.54 -3.34
CA SER A 49 -4.11 -4.90 -3.25
C SER A 49 -3.10 -5.95 -3.73
N PRO A 50 -3.28 -7.24 -3.37
CA PRO A 50 -2.47 -8.33 -3.92
C PRO A 50 -2.45 -8.37 -5.46
N ASP A 51 -3.61 -8.17 -6.10
CA ASP A 51 -3.69 -8.13 -7.57
C ASP A 51 -2.87 -6.97 -8.16
N LEU A 52 -2.93 -5.78 -7.54
CA LEU A 52 -2.11 -4.64 -7.96
C LEU A 52 -0.63 -4.92 -7.75
N ALA A 53 -0.25 -5.53 -6.62
CA ALA A 53 1.13 -5.89 -6.33
C ALA A 53 1.71 -6.84 -7.39
N VAL A 54 0.95 -7.86 -7.81
CA VAL A 54 1.34 -8.78 -8.90
C VAL A 54 1.47 -8.04 -10.23
N ARG A 55 0.58 -7.09 -10.54
CA ARG A 55 0.65 -6.27 -11.76
C ARG A 55 1.88 -5.37 -11.76
N LEU A 56 2.22 -4.76 -10.61
CA LEU A 56 3.43 -3.95 -10.45
C LEU A 56 4.70 -4.77 -10.64
N GLU A 57 4.75 -5.98 -10.09
CA GLU A 57 5.88 -6.90 -10.29
C GLU A 57 6.04 -7.28 -11.77
N ARG A 58 4.94 -7.65 -12.44
CA ARG A 58 4.96 -7.94 -13.88
C ARG A 58 5.34 -6.72 -14.73
N ALA A 59 5.08 -5.51 -14.23
CA ALA A 59 5.50 -4.27 -14.87
C ALA A 59 6.97 -3.90 -14.58
N GLY A 60 7.71 -4.72 -13.83
CA GLY A 60 9.12 -4.49 -13.48
C GLY A 60 9.32 -3.51 -12.32
N VAL A 61 8.26 -3.21 -11.57
CA VAL A 61 8.30 -2.25 -10.47
C VAL A 61 8.36 -3.01 -9.14
N SER A 62 9.55 -3.44 -8.75
CA SER A 62 9.79 -4.23 -7.52
C SER A 62 9.02 -5.56 -7.50
N THR A 63 8.99 -6.25 -6.35
CA THR A 63 8.25 -7.51 -6.17
C THR A 63 6.89 -7.27 -5.51
N ALA A 64 5.92 -8.13 -5.78
CA ALA A 64 4.60 -8.06 -5.15
C ALA A 64 4.72 -8.18 -3.63
N ARG A 65 5.63 -9.02 -3.15
CA ARG A 65 5.90 -9.18 -1.72
C ARG A 65 6.44 -7.91 -1.08
N ALA A 66 7.33 -7.18 -1.77
CA ALA A 66 7.83 -5.90 -1.27
C ALA A 66 6.70 -4.88 -1.10
N TRP A 67 5.82 -4.75 -2.10
CA TRP A 67 4.66 -3.85 -2.03
C TRP A 67 3.69 -4.23 -0.90
N LEU A 68 3.38 -5.51 -0.76
CA LEU A 68 2.49 -5.99 0.31
C LEU A 68 3.10 -5.81 1.70
N SER A 69 4.41 -5.99 1.86
CA SER A 69 5.09 -5.69 3.12
C SER A 69 5.00 -4.20 3.47
N MET A 70 5.18 -3.31 2.49
CA MET A 70 5.01 -1.87 2.72
C MET A 70 3.58 -1.52 3.13
N GLN A 71 2.58 -2.13 2.47
CA GLN A 71 1.17 -1.94 2.80
C GLN A 71 0.84 -2.44 4.21
N ALA A 72 1.29 -3.65 4.57
CA ALA A 72 1.09 -4.19 5.90
C ALA A 72 1.72 -3.31 6.99
N ASN A 73 2.93 -2.79 6.76
CA ASN A 73 3.60 -1.88 7.68
C ASN A 73 2.82 -0.57 7.86
N TYR A 74 2.30 -0.01 6.75
CA TYR A 74 1.44 1.17 6.79
C TYR A 74 0.16 0.91 7.57
N ASP A 75 -0.58 -0.15 7.22
CA ASP A 75 -1.86 -0.49 7.84
C ASP A 75 -1.69 -0.77 9.34
N LEU A 76 -0.62 -1.49 9.73
CA LEU A 76 -0.30 -1.72 11.13
C LEU A 76 0.00 -0.41 11.87
N SER A 77 0.78 0.51 11.28
CA SER A 77 1.03 1.81 11.88
C SER A 77 -0.25 2.63 12.07
N GLN A 78 -1.20 2.56 11.13
CA GLN A 78 -2.49 3.21 11.28
C GLN A 78 -3.34 2.53 12.37
N ALA A 79 -3.34 1.20 12.44
CA ALA A 79 -4.07 0.44 13.45
C ALA A 79 -3.56 0.73 14.87
N LEU A 80 -2.25 0.85 15.06
CA LEU A 80 -1.64 1.17 16.37
C LEU A 80 -1.97 2.58 16.88
N LYS A 81 -2.35 3.50 15.99
CA LYS A 81 -2.78 4.87 16.38
C LYS A 81 -4.27 4.97 16.67
N ARG A 82 -5.04 3.96 16.25
CA ARG A 82 -6.49 3.90 16.49
C ARG A 82 -6.73 3.28 17.84
N GLU A 83 -7.74 3.76 18.53
CA GLU A 83 -8.24 3.09 19.73
C GLU A 83 -8.75 1.70 19.33
N GLN A 84 -8.25 0.69 20.02
CA GLN A 84 -8.68 -0.70 19.85
C GLN A 84 -9.77 -0.98 20.88
N PRO A 85 -10.74 -1.86 20.56
CA PRO A 85 -11.69 -2.31 21.57
C PRO A 85 -10.96 -2.98 22.73
N ASP A 86 -11.63 -3.10 23.88
CA ASP A 86 -11.10 -3.91 24.98
C ASP A 86 -10.99 -5.37 24.53
N VAL A 87 -9.79 -5.95 24.66
CA VAL A 87 -9.48 -7.31 24.21
C VAL A 87 -9.05 -8.13 25.42
N GLN A 88 -9.72 -9.26 25.64
CA GLN A 88 -9.33 -10.24 26.64
C GLN A 88 -8.22 -11.14 26.12
N LEU A 89 -7.33 -11.58 27.02
CA LEU A 89 -6.30 -12.57 26.67
C LEU A 89 -6.97 -13.87 26.23
N LEU A 90 -6.41 -14.53 25.21
CA LEU A 90 -6.95 -15.79 24.68
C LEU A 90 -6.59 -17.00 25.55
N ASP A 91 -5.57 -16.90 26.40
CA ASP A 91 -5.20 -17.92 27.37
C ASP A 91 -4.94 -17.27 28.73
N ASP A 92 -5.75 -17.65 29.72
CA ASP A 92 -5.69 -17.17 31.10
C ASP A 92 -4.58 -17.85 31.92
N LYS A 93 -3.84 -18.82 31.35
CA LYS A 93 -2.75 -19.52 32.06
C LYS A 93 -1.43 -18.76 32.15
N ALA A 94 -1.38 -17.53 31.65
CA ALA A 94 -0.23 -16.64 31.84
C ALA A 94 -0.39 -15.79 33.12
N ALA A 95 -0.54 -16.44 34.28
CA ALA A 95 -0.43 -15.84 35.61
C ALA A 95 0.35 -16.78 36.54
#